data_AF-A0A9P0E3B9-F1
#
_entry.id   AF-A0A9P0E3B9-F1
#
_cell.length_a   1.000
_cell.length_b   1.000
_cell.length_c   1.000
_cell.angle_alpha   90.00
_cell.angle_beta   90.00
_cell.angle_gamma   90.00
#
_symmetry.space_group_name_H-M   'P 1'
#
loop_
_entity.id
_entity.type
_entity.pdbx_description
1 polymer ?
#
loop_
_entity_poly.entity_id
_entity_poly.type
_entity_poly.pdbx_seq_one_letter_code
_entity_poly.pdbx_strand_id
1 'polypeptide(L)'
;MKTTLVLVVLLCVIGITVQADFLCDFCTTFTRIIREYSEDELPLDQVEANAAEICKVLPDHIKAVCEQLFLPKVEEIYKQLENTSQPQQICDSLEYC
;
A
#
# COMPACT_ATOMS: atom_id res chain seq x y z
N MET A 1 -6.50 27.15 -28.21
CA MET A 1 -5.56 26.05 -27.88
C MET A 1 -5.03 26.11 -26.44
N LYS A 2 -4.63 27.28 -25.90
CA LYS A 2 -4.12 27.38 -24.52
C LYS A 2 -5.13 27.01 -23.41
N THR A 3 -6.40 27.43 -23.53
CA THR A 3 -7.44 27.17 -22.52
C THR A 3 -7.86 25.70 -22.40
N THR A 4 -7.97 25.00 -23.53
CA THR A 4 -8.25 23.56 -23.55
C THR A 4 -7.10 22.76 -22.94
N LEU A 5 -5.85 23.16 -23.20
CA LEU A 5 -4.67 22.51 -22.62
C LEU A 5 -4.63 22.69 -21.10
N VAL A 6 -4.90 23.89 -20.59
CA VAL A 6 -4.93 24.18 -19.15
C VAL A 6 -6.01 23.36 -18.42
N LEU A 7 -7.20 23.21 -19.03
CA LEU A 7 -8.29 22.43 -18.45
C LEU A 7 -7.96 20.93 -18.40
N VAL A 8 -7.34 20.39 -19.45
CA VAL A 8 -6.88 19.00 -19.48
C VAL A 8 -5.81 18.75 -18.42
N VAL A 9 -4.83 19.65 -18.27
CA VAL A 9 -3.78 19.54 -17.25
C VAL A 9 -4.39 19.56 -15.84
N LEU A 10 -5.36 20.44 -15.56
CA LEU A 10 -6.07 20.47 -14.27
C LEU A 10 -6.79 19.16 -13.96
N LEU A 11 -7.49 18.57 -14.92
CA LEU A 11 -8.18 17.28 -14.74
C LEU A 11 -7.19 16.13 -14.52
N CYS A 12 -6.07 16.11 -15.24
CA CYS A 12 -5.02 15.11 -15.06
C CYS A 12 -4.37 15.21 -13.67
N VAL A 13 -4.05 16.42 -13.21
CA VAL A 13 -3.43 16.64 -11.90
C VAL A 13 -4.32 16.14 -10.77
N ILE A 14 -5.64 16.43 -10.83
CA ILE A 14 -6.60 15.94 -9.83
C ILE A 14 -6.67 14.40 -9.81
N GLY A 15 -6.62 13.75 -10.98
CA GLY A 15 -6.61 12.29 -11.06
C GLY A 15 -5.36 11.66 -10.44
N ILE A 16 -4.19 12.28 -10.63
CA ILE A 16 -2.92 11.80 -10.05
C ILE A 16 -2.93 11.94 -8.53
N THR A 17 -3.39 13.07 -7.99
CA THR A 17 -3.39 13.31 -6.54
C THR A 17 -4.30 12.31 -5.81
N VAL A 18 -5.48 12.01 -6.36
CA VAL A 18 -6.42 11.04 -5.74
C VAL A 18 -5.82 9.63 -5.69
N GLN A 19 -5.05 9.25 -6.72
CA GLN A 19 -4.43 7.93 -6.79
C GLN A 19 -3.25 7.79 -5.81
N ALA A 20 -2.44 8.85 -5.67
CA ALA A 20 -1.35 8.88 -4.69
C ALA A 20 -1.88 8.78 -3.25
N ASP A 21 -2.91 9.56 -2.90
CA ASP A 21 -3.51 9.52 -1.56
C ASP A 21 -4.07 8.13 -1.24
N PHE A 22 -4.77 7.51 -2.20
CA PHE A 22 -5.29 6.16 -2.05
C PHE A 22 -4.19 5.11 -1.82
N LEU A 23 -3.08 5.20 -2.56
CA LEU A 23 -1.97 4.26 -2.42
C LEU A 23 -1.24 4.43 -1.08
N CYS A 24 -1.07 5.67 -0.63
CA CYS A 24 -0.48 5.96 0.69
C CYS A 24 -1.35 5.42 1.82
N ASP A 25 -2.66 5.66 1.77
CA ASP A 25 -3.62 5.17 2.76
C ASP A 25 -3.67 3.64 2.78
N PHE A 26 -3.69 3.01 1.60
CA PHE A 26 -3.68 1.56 1.48
C PHE A 26 -2.39 0.97 2.04
N CYS A 27 -1.23 1.52 1.65
CA CYS A 27 0.07 1.09 2.14
C CYS A 27 0.13 1.15 3.67
N THR A 28 -0.27 2.28 4.25
CA THR A 28 -0.17 2.54 5.68
C THR A 28 -1.09 1.58 6.46
N THR A 29 -2.28 1.31 5.92
CA THR A 29 -3.24 0.36 6.51
C THR A 29 -2.72 -1.07 6.41
N PHE A 30 -2.26 -1.47 5.23
CA PHE A 30 -1.71 -2.81 5.01
C PHE A 30 -0.49 -3.07 5.90
N THR A 31 0.40 -2.09 6.01
CA THR A 31 1.59 -2.15 6.88
C THR A 31 1.25 -2.21 8.37
N ARG A 32 0.15 -1.59 8.82
CA ARG A 32 -0.34 -1.78 10.20
C ARG A 32 -0.76 -3.23 10.45
N ILE A 33 -1.45 -3.84 9.50
CA ILE A 33 -1.86 -5.25 9.65
C ILE A 33 -0.63 -6.17 9.72
N ILE A 34 0.37 -5.95 8.85
CA ILE A 34 1.62 -6.71 8.91
C ILE A 34 2.37 -6.48 10.23
N ARG A 35 2.30 -5.26 10.78
CA ARG A 35 2.86 -4.97 12.12
C ARG A 35 2.17 -5.77 13.21
N GLU A 36 0.84 -5.80 13.23
CA GLU A 36 0.09 -6.59 14.22
C GLU A 36 0.52 -8.05 14.19
N TYR A 37 0.68 -8.64 12.99
CA TYR A 37 1.20 -10.00 12.84
C TYR A 37 2.64 -10.17 13.31
N SER A 38 3.50 -9.18 13.10
CA SER A 38 4.88 -9.18 13.58
C SER A 38 4.96 -9.05 15.11
N GLU A 39 4.11 -8.23 15.71
CA GLU A 39 3.99 -8.06 17.17
C GLU A 39 3.43 -9.31 17.85
N ASP A 40 2.57 -10.05 17.16
CA ASP A 40 2.08 -11.38 17.56
C ASP A 40 3.10 -12.51 17.32
N GLU A 41 4.34 -12.17 16.89
CA GLU A 41 5.44 -13.10 16.62
C GLU A 41 5.08 -14.19 15.57
N LEU A 42 4.17 -13.89 14.64
CA LEU A 42 3.82 -14.83 13.57
C LEU A 42 5.01 -15.03 12.63
N PRO A 43 5.35 -16.27 12.27
CA PRO A 43 6.42 -16.51 11.30
C PRO A 43 6.03 -15.97 9.92
N LEU A 44 7.03 -15.54 9.15
CA LEU A 44 6.84 -14.85 7.86
C LEU A 44 5.92 -15.60 6.88
N ASP A 45 6.01 -16.93 6.82
CA ASP A 45 5.17 -17.75 5.95
C ASP A 45 3.67 -17.66 6.31
N GLN A 46 3.34 -17.55 7.59
CA GLN A 46 1.97 -17.30 8.05
C GLN A 46 1.53 -15.87 7.75
N VAL A 47 2.43 -14.89 7.88
CA VAL A 47 2.14 -13.49 7.53
C VAL A 47 1.81 -13.36 6.04
N GLU A 48 2.59 -13.98 5.17
CA GLU A 48 2.35 -14.01 3.72
C GLU A 48 1.01 -14.67 3.38
N ALA A 49 0.69 -15.80 4.03
CA ALA A 49 -0.58 -16.48 3.84
C ALA A 49 -1.78 -15.62 4.28
N ASN A 50 -1.69 -14.97 5.45
CA ASN A 50 -2.74 -14.10 5.96
C ASN A 50 -2.93 -12.86 5.07
N ALA A 51 -1.83 -12.25 4.61
CA ALA A 51 -1.87 -11.14 3.68
C ALA A 51 -2.53 -11.54 2.34
N ALA A 52 -2.25 -12.74 1.83
CA ALA A 52 -2.89 -13.26 0.63
C ALA A 52 -4.40 -13.44 0.80
N GLU A 53 -4.85 -13.97 1.96
CA GLU A 53 -6.28 -14.09 2.26
C GLU A 53 -6.97 -12.73 2.37
N ILE A 54 -6.32 -11.73 2.98
CA ILE A 54 -6.82 -10.35 3.00
C ILE A 54 -7.01 -9.83 1.57
N CYS A 55 -6.00 -9.99 0.70
CA CYS A 55 -6.13 -9.53 -0.68
C CYS A 55 -7.30 -10.20 -1.43
N LYS A 56 -7.56 -11.49 -1.18
CA LYS A 56 -8.63 -12.25 -1.86
C LYS A 56 -10.04 -11.77 -1.53
N VAL A 57 -10.28 -11.27 -0.32
CA VAL A 57 -11.61 -10.86 0.16
C VAL A 57 -11.96 -9.41 -0.20
N LEU A 58 -10.99 -8.65 -0.72
CA LEU A 58 -11.22 -7.26 -1.14
C LEU A 58 -12.07 -7.18 -2.42
N PRO A 59 -12.83 -6.08 -2.61
CA PRO A 59 -13.52 -5.81 -3.89
C PRO A 59 -12.56 -5.78 -5.07
N ASP A 60 -12.99 -6.21 -6.26
CA ASP A 60 -12.13 -6.42 -7.44
C ASP A 60 -11.12 -5.29 -7.74
N HIS A 61 -11.55 -4.03 -7.64
CA HIS A 61 -10.68 -2.88 -7.90
C HIS A 61 -9.56 -2.70 -6.85
N ILE A 62 -9.82 -3.06 -5.59
CA ILE A 62 -8.83 -3.01 -4.50
C ILE A 62 -8.01 -4.30 -4.48
N LYS A 63 -8.64 -5.44 -4.77
CA LYS A 63 -7.99 -6.75 -4.86
C LYS A 63 -6.82 -6.72 -5.82
N ALA A 64 -7.01 -6.18 -7.03
CA ALA A 64 -5.93 -6.08 -8.01
C ALA A 64 -4.75 -5.23 -7.47
N VAL A 65 -5.03 -4.13 -6.78
CA VAL A 65 -4.01 -3.29 -6.13
C VAL A 65 -3.28 -4.09 -5.04
N CYS A 66 -4.02 -4.78 -4.17
CA CYS A 66 -3.45 -5.59 -3.10
C CYS A 66 -2.56 -6.71 -3.64
N GLU A 67 -3.08 -7.55 -4.55
CA GLU A 67 -2.38 -8.72 -5.07
C GLU A 67 -1.16 -8.36 -5.91
N GLN A 68 -1.23 -7.29 -6.70
CA GLN A 68 -0.15 -6.97 -7.65
C GLN A 68 0.89 -6.01 -7.07
N LEU A 69 0.49 -5.08 -6.19
CA LEU A 69 1.38 -4.05 -5.68
C LEU A 69 1.86 -4.32 -4.26
N PHE A 70 0.98 -4.81 -3.38
CA PHE A 70 1.27 -4.88 -1.94
C PHE A 70 1.62 -6.27 -1.43
N LEU A 71 1.01 -7.32 -1.97
CA LEU A 71 1.34 -8.69 -1.60
C LEU A 71 2.83 -9.03 -1.86
N PRO A 72 3.47 -8.58 -2.95
CA PRO A 72 4.92 -8.77 -3.15
C PRO A 72 5.80 -8.00 -2.14
N LYS A 73 5.22 -7.08 -1.35
CA LYS A 73 5.93 -6.24 -0.38
C LYS A 73 5.88 -6.76 1.04
N VAL A 74 5.13 -7.83 1.31
CA VAL A 74 4.94 -8.37 2.66
C VAL A 74 6.27 -8.70 3.35
N GLU A 75 7.18 -9.41 2.67
CA GLU A 75 8.50 -9.75 3.24
C GLU A 75 9.34 -8.50 3.56
N GLU A 76 9.36 -7.52 2.65
CA GLU A 76 10.09 -6.26 2.84
C GLU A 76 9.52 -5.47 4.02
N ILE A 77 8.20 -5.33 4.09
CA ILE A 77 7.50 -4.66 5.20
C ILE A 77 7.79 -5.36 6.52
N TYR A 78 7.64 -6.69 6.56
CA TYR A 78 7.85 -7.51 7.76
C TYR A 78 9.27 -7.33 8.33
N LYS A 79 10.29 -7.36 7.47
CA LYS A 79 11.69 -7.12 7.88
C LYS A 79 11.96 -5.70 8.33
N GLN A 80 11.36 -4.70 7.69
CA GLN A 80 11.54 -3.30 8.10
C GLN A 80 10.94 -3.01 9.48
N LEU A 81 9.91 -3.75 9.89
CA LEU A 81 9.26 -3.61 11.20
C LEU A 81 10.18 -4.01 12.37
N GLU A 82 11.16 -4.90 12.16
CA GLU A 82 12.18 -5.26 13.17
C GLU A 82 12.97 -4.03 13.65
N ASN A 83 13.08 -2.99 12.81
CA ASN A 83 13.80 -1.76 13.12
C ASN A 83 12.95 -0.69 13.84
N THR A 84 11.75 -1.04 14.33
CA THR A 84 10.81 -0.10 15.00
C THR A 84 10.31 1.05 14.11
N SER A 85 10.49 0.94 12.78
CA SER A 85 9.97 1.92 11.81
C SER A 85 8.45 2.03 11.93
N GLN A 86 7.88 3.23 11.79
CA GLN A 86 6.42 3.44 11.79
C GLN A 86 5.81 3.11 10.41
N PRO A 87 4.50 2.76 10.31
CA PRO A 87 3.90 2.38 9.03
C PRO A 87 4.04 3.46 7.95
N GLN A 88 3.91 4.74 8.33
CA GLN A 88 4.10 5.87 7.43
C GLN A 88 5.52 5.88 6.84
N GLN A 89 6.54 5.70 7.67
CA GLN A 89 7.94 5.73 7.25
C GLN A 89 8.29 4.57 6.31
N ILE A 90 7.70 3.40 6.53
CA ILE A 90 7.84 2.25 5.64
C ILE A 90 7.22 2.60 4.28
N CYS A 91 6.02 3.18 4.27
CA CYS A 91 5.35 3.58 3.04
C CYS A 91 6.03 4.73 2.29
N ASP A 92 6.66 5.67 2.99
CA ASP A 92 7.54 6.69 2.40
C ASP A 92 8.75 6.03 1.72
N SER A 93 9.33 4.99 2.34
CA SER A 93 10.48 4.26 1.77
C SER A 93 10.12 3.41 0.54
N LEU A 94 8.85 3.02 0.44
CA LEU A 94 8.30 2.24 -0.66
C LEU A 94 7.73 3.14 -1.78
N GLU A 95 7.82 4.46 -1.64
CA GLU A 95 7.30 5.47 -2.58
C GLU A 95 5.77 5.38 -2.82
N TYR A 96 5.04 4.84 -1.84
CA TYR A 96 3.56 4.89 -1.82
C TYR A 96 3.05 6.14 -1.10
N CYS A 97 3.88 6.70 -0.22
CA CYS A 97 3.84 8.03 0.34
C CYS A 97 5.21 8.69 -0.02
#